data_AF-A0A5B8LIU4-F1
#
_entry.id   AF-A0A5B8LIU4-F1
#
_cell.length_a   1.000
_cell.length_b   1.000
_cell.length_c   1.000
_cell.angle_alpha   90.00
_cell.angle_beta   90.00
_cell.angle_gamma   90.00
#
_symmetry.space_group_name_H-M   'P 1'
#
loop_
_entity.id
_entity.type
_entity.pdbx_description
1 polymer ?
#
loop_
_entity_poly.entity_id
_entity_poly.type
_entity_poly.pdbx_seq_one_letter_code
_entity_poly.pdbx_strand_id
1 'polypeptide(L)'
;MTVAQLTAARQILGYLAEEFRWDSVARRVALRANLDESDIAIDAIDARLLAVRKWEDLHDPDRVLSQMHLMEAATLTPLVETDHGIGFRDTTFRELVDFIAELPW
;
A
#
# COMPACT_ATOMS: atom_id res chain seq x y z
N MET A 1 6.98 -5.22 -9.04
CA MET A 1 5.65 -4.89 -8.49
C MET A 1 5.13 -3.68 -9.26
N THR A 2 3.92 -3.76 -9.81
CA THR A 2 3.31 -2.71 -10.63
C THR A 2 2.19 -2.01 -9.87
N VAL A 3 1.79 -0.83 -10.34
CA VAL A 3 0.63 -0.10 -9.80
C VAL A 3 -0.64 -0.94 -9.96
N ALA A 4 -0.79 -1.64 -11.10
CA ALA A 4 -1.91 -2.53 -11.33
C ALA A 4 -1.99 -3.66 -10.28
N GLN A 5 -0.84 -4.28 -9.92
CA GLN A 5 -0.80 -5.30 -8.88
C GLN A 5 -1.22 -4.74 -7.50
N LEU A 6 -0.69 -3.57 -7.12
CA LEU A 6 -1.06 -2.92 -5.85
C LEU A 6 -2.54 -2.52 -5.82
N THR A 7 -3.06 -1.95 -6.90
CA THR A 7 -4.47 -1.54 -6.99
C THR A 7 -5.42 -2.75 -6.94
N ALA A 8 -5.12 -3.82 -7.68
CA ALA A 8 -5.91 -5.05 -7.63
C ALA A 8 -5.92 -5.68 -6.23
N ALA A 9 -4.75 -5.80 -5.62
CA ALA A 9 -4.61 -6.29 -4.24
C ALA A 9 -5.37 -5.41 -3.25
N ARG A 10 -5.30 -4.08 -3.40
CA ARG A 10 -6.03 -3.13 -2.55
C ARG A 10 -7.55 -3.30 -2.67
N GLN A 11 -8.05 -3.51 -3.88
CA GLN A 11 -9.48 -3.78 -4.12
C GLN A 11 -9.91 -5.07 -3.42
N ILE A 12 -9.12 -6.15 -3.54
CA ILE A 12 -9.36 -7.42 -2.84
C ILE A 12 -9.44 -7.20 -1.32
N LEU A 13 -8.47 -6.51 -0.74
CA LEU A 13 -8.45 -6.21 0.69
C LEU A 13 -9.57 -5.23 1.13
N GLY A 14 -10.14 -4.46 0.20
CA GLY A 14 -11.28 -3.59 0.44
C GLY A 14 -12.56 -4.35 0.80
N TYR A 15 -12.68 -5.60 0.34
CA TYR A 15 -13.80 -6.50 0.68
C TYR A 15 -13.64 -7.19 2.03
N LEU A 16 -12.47 -7.08 2.68
CA LEU A 16 -12.31 -7.61 4.04
C LEU A 16 -13.11 -6.77 5.04
N ALA A 17 -13.79 -7.48 5.94
CA ALA A 17 -14.44 -6.88 7.09
C ALA A 17 -13.42 -6.07 7.91
N GLU A 18 -13.91 -5.03 8.58
CA GLU A 18 -13.06 -4.01 9.18
C GLU A 18 -12.10 -4.59 10.22
N GLU A 19 -12.58 -5.55 11.01
CA GLU A 19 -11.84 -6.28 12.02
C GLU A 19 -10.64 -7.07 11.46
N PHE A 20 -10.66 -7.44 10.18
CA PHE A 20 -9.59 -8.21 9.53
C PHE A 20 -8.60 -7.34 8.74
N ARG A 21 -8.83 -6.03 8.67
CA ARG A 21 -7.99 -5.12 7.86
C ARG A 21 -6.55 -4.98 8.36
N TRP A 22 -6.29 -5.33 9.61
CA TRP A 22 -4.95 -5.38 10.22
C TRP A 22 -4.45 -6.79 10.48
N ASP A 23 -5.27 -7.82 10.22
CA ASP A 23 -4.89 -9.21 10.38
C ASP A 23 -4.05 -9.65 9.18
N SER A 24 -2.74 -9.82 9.42
CA SER A 24 -1.80 -10.21 8.37
C SER A 24 -2.10 -11.59 7.77
N VAL A 25 -2.73 -12.51 8.51
CA VAL A 25 -3.09 -13.84 8.02
C VAL A 25 -4.31 -13.72 7.13
N ALA A 26 -5.37 -13.07 7.60
CA ALA A 26 -6.60 -12.89 6.84
C ALA A 26 -6.35 -12.17 5.50
N ARG A 27 -5.52 -11.12 5.52
CA ARG A 27 -5.12 -10.39 4.32
C ARG A 27 -4.37 -11.25 3.32
N ARG A 28 -3.34 -11.98 3.76
CA ARG A 28 -2.55 -12.84 2.87
C ARG A 28 -3.38 -14.00 2.33
N VAL A 29 -4.31 -14.55 3.11
CA VAL A 29 -5.28 -15.54 2.63
C VAL A 29 -6.17 -14.96 1.53
N ALA A 30 -6.71 -13.76 1.73
CA ALA A 30 -7.53 -13.10 0.72
C ALA A 30 -6.76 -12.82 -0.57
N LEU A 31 -5.51 -12.36 -0.47
CA LEU A 31 -4.65 -12.13 -1.64
C LEU A 31 -4.33 -13.44 -2.38
N ARG A 32 -3.92 -14.50 -1.67
CA ARG A 32 -3.65 -15.84 -2.27
C ARG A 32 -4.87 -16.42 -2.97
N ALA A 33 -6.07 -16.17 -2.46
CA ALA A 33 -7.29 -16.69 -3.06
C ALA A 33 -7.69 -15.96 -4.36
N ASN A 34 -7.19 -14.75 -4.60
CA ASN A 34 -7.68 -13.87 -5.66
C ASN A 34 -6.60 -13.36 -6.63
N LEU A 35 -5.32 -13.58 -6.34
CA LEU A 35 -4.21 -13.21 -7.20
C LEU A 35 -3.48 -14.46 -7.70
N ASP A 36 -3.18 -14.46 -9.01
CA ASP A 36 -2.29 -15.44 -9.63
C ASP A 36 -0.85 -14.91 -9.55
N GLU A 37 -0.31 -14.90 -8.33
CA GLU A 37 1.02 -14.38 -8.00
C GLU A 37 1.75 -15.39 -7.10
N SER A 38 3.08 -15.40 -7.16
CA SER A 38 3.88 -16.22 -6.22
C SER A 38 3.67 -15.78 -4.77
N ASP A 39 3.85 -16.70 -3.81
CA ASP A 39 3.74 -16.38 -2.38
C ASP A 39 4.65 -15.21 -1.95
N ILE A 40 5.86 -15.14 -2.50
CA ILE A 40 6.81 -14.05 -2.24
C ILE A 40 6.26 -12.71 -2.76
N ALA A 41 5.65 -12.71 -3.94
CA ALA A 41 5.04 -11.52 -4.51
C ALA A 41 3.85 -11.06 -3.67
N ILE A 42 3.01 -12.00 -3.19
CA ILE A 42 1.88 -11.71 -2.31
C ILE A 42 2.35 -11.10 -1.00
N ASP A 43 3.36 -11.69 -0.36
CA ASP A 43 3.91 -11.17 0.90
C ASP A 43 4.50 -9.76 0.70
N ALA A 44 5.16 -9.50 -0.44
CA ALA A 44 5.70 -8.19 -0.77
C ALA A 44 4.59 -7.14 -1.03
N ILE A 45 3.53 -7.53 -1.74
CA ILE A 45 2.35 -6.69 -1.99
C ILE A 45 1.65 -6.36 -0.66
N ASP A 46 1.43 -7.37 0.19
CA ASP A 46 0.79 -7.21 1.49
C ASP A 46 1.57 -6.26 2.39
N ALA A 47 2.89 -6.46 2.51
CA ALA A 47 3.76 -5.58 3.29
C ALA A 47 3.70 -4.13 2.80
N ARG A 48 3.67 -3.93 1.48
CA ARG A 48 3.63 -2.59 0.89
C ARG A 48 2.27 -1.91 1.07
N LEU A 49 1.16 -2.62 0.90
CA LEU A 49 -0.17 -2.08 1.20
C LEU A 49 -0.38 -1.81 2.69
N LEU A 50 0.22 -2.63 3.56
CA LEU A 50 0.24 -2.35 5.00
C LEU A 50 0.98 -1.05 5.29
N ALA A 51 2.15 -0.84 4.67
CA ALA A 51 2.92 0.38 4.81
C ALA A 51 2.16 1.61 4.30
N VAL A 52 1.48 1.52 3.14
CA VAL A 52 0.62 2.61 2.64
C VAL A 52 -0.46 2.93 3.66
N ARG A 53 -1.19 1.92 4.14
CA ARG A 53 -2.28 2.14 5.09
C ARG A 53 -1.82 2.81 6.38
N LYS A 54 -0.72 2.32 6.98
CA LYS A 54 -0.12 2.94 8.17
C LYS A 54 0.23 4.39 7.92
N TRP A 55 0.80 4.69 6.76
CA TRP A 55 1.18 6.05 6.40
C TRP A 55 -0.05 6.92 6.19
N GLU A 56 -1.08 6.45 5.46
CA GLU A 56 -2.34 7.19 5.28
C GLU A 56 -3.02 7.45 6.63
N ASP A 57 -3.07 6.49 7.55
CA ASP A 57 -3.67 6.68 8.88
C ASP A 57 -2.98 7.77 9.71
N LEU A 58 -1.68 7.98 9.50
CA LEU A 58 -0.89 8.99 10.20
C LEU A 58 -0.90 10.36 9.50
N HIS A 59 -0.86 10.37 8.17
CA HIS A 59 -0.56 11.56 7.37
C HIS A 59 -1.69 12.00 6.42
N ASP A 60 -2.69 11.15 6.20
CA ASP A 60 -3.88 11.43 5.38
C ASP A 60 -5.14 10.77 5.99
N PRO A 61 -5.53 11.13 7.23
CA PRO A 61 -6.67 10.51 7.92
C PRO A 61 -8.00 10.76 7.21
N ASP A 62 -8.13 11.90 6.53
CA ASP A 62 -9.34 12.28 5.77
C ASP A 62 -9.38 11.67 4.37
N ARG A 63 -8.34 10.93 3.96
CA ARG A 63 -8.25 10.25 2.65
C ARG A 63 -8.43 11.19 1.47
N VAL A 64 -7.80 12.36 1.53
CA VAL A 64 -7.88 13.39 0.48
C VAL A 64 -6.92 13.13 -0.67
N LEU A 65 -5.85 12.36 -0.47
CA LEU A 65 -4.88 12.09 -1.51
C LEU A 65 -5.40 11.09 -2.55
N SER A 66 -4.99 11.30 -3.80
CA SER A 66 -5.29 10.38 -4.89
C SER A 66 -4.68 9.01 -4.60
N GLN A 67 -5.55 7.99 -4.59
CA GLN A 67 -5.14 6.61 -4.41
C GLN A 67 -4.20 6.15 -5.53
N MET A 68 -4.35 6.67 -6.75
CA MET A 68 -3.44 6.35 -7.85
C MET A 68 -2.02 6.85 -7.55
N HIS A 69 -1.88 8.11 -7.10
CA HIS A 69 -0.56 8.69 -6.79
C HIS A 69 0.08 7.97 -5.60
N LEU A 70 -0.71 7.57 -4.60
CA LEU A 70 -0.23 6.74 -3.48
C LEU A 70 0.30 5.38 -3.96
N MET A 71 -0.40 4.71 -4.87
CA MET A 71 0.06 3.42 -5.41
C MET A 71 1.32 3.59 -6.27
N GLU A 72 1.39 4.63 -7.10
CA GLU A 72 2.58 4.98 -7.89
C GLU A 72 3.78 5.24 -6.99
N ALA A 73 3.65 6.15 -6.02
CA ALA A 73 4.70 6.44 -5.04
C ALA A 73 5.12 5.17 -4.28
N ALA A 74 4.16 4.30 -3.93
CA ALA A 74 4.44 3.05 -3.25
C ALA A 74 5.28 2.10 -4.11
N THR A 75 5.05 2.00 -5.42
CA THR A 75 5.88 1.16 -6.29
C THR A 75 7.33 1.63 -6.41
N LEU A 76 7.56 2.94 -6.25
CA LEU A 76 8.86 3.58 -6.45
C LEU A 76 9.66 3.73 -5.15
N THR A 77 8.99 3.96 -4.02
CA THR A 77 9.67 4.22 -2.75
C THR A 77 10.04 2.91 -2.07
N PRO A 78 11.27 2.69 -1.59
CA PRO A 78 11.63 1.47 -0.86
C PRO A 78 10.95 1.39 0.52
N LEU A 79 10.76 0.17 1.04
CA LEU A 79 10.37 0.00 2.45
C LEU A 79 11.63 0.09 3.30
N VAL A 80 11.52 0.75 4.43
CA VAL A 80 12.57 0.90 5.41
C VAL A 80 12.03 0.54 6.80
N GLU A 81 12.93 0.29 7.73
CA GLU A 81 12.58 0.21 9.14
C GLU A 81 12.30 1.63 9.66
N THR A 82 11.16 1.81 10.33
CA THR A 82 10.72 3.05 10.97
C THR A 82 10.38 2.78 12.44
N ASP A 83 10.09 3.84 13.19
CA ASP A 83 9.64 3.74 14.59
C ASP A 83 8.33 2.94 14.76
N HIS A 84 7.62 2.66 13.65
CA HIS A 84 6.37 1.89 13.62
C HIS A 84 6.51 0.56 12.84
N GLY A 85 7.74 0.06 12.74
CA GLY A 85 8.12 -1.15 12.03
C GLY A 85 8.41 -0.88 10.55
N ILE A 86 8.22 -1.88 9.70
CA ILE A 86 8.45 -1.70 8.25
C ILE A 86 7.40 -0.73 7.67
N GLY A 87 7.88 0.30 6.98
CA GLY A 87 7.07 1.38 6.42
C GLY A 87 7.82 2.18 5.35
N PHE A 88 7.27 3.34 4.99
CA PHE A 88 7.97 4.32 4.14
C PHE A 88 8.65 5.37 5.00
N ARG A 89 9.70 6.01 4.45
CA ARG A 89 10.25 7.23 5.04
C ARG A 89 9.29 8.38 4.78
N ASP A 90 8.70 8.94 5.83
CA ASP A 90 7.59 9.90 5.73
C ASP A 90 7.83 11.06 4.77
N THR A 91 8.94 11.80 4.95
CA THR A 91 9.27 12.96 4.11
C THR A 91 9.41 12.56 2.65
N THR A 92 10.21 11.53 2.37
CA THR A 92 10.47 11.07 1.00
C THR A 92 9.21 10.54 0.32
N PHE A 93 8.36 9.83 1.06
CA PHE A 93 7.11 9.31 0.51
C PHE A 93 6.12 10.42 0.22
N ARG A 94 5.96 11.40 1.13
CA ARG A 94 5.13 12.60 0.91
C ARG A 94 5.58 13.36 -0.33
N GLU A 95 6.86 13.71 -0.40
CA GLU A 95 7.44 14.47 -1.51
C GLU A 95 7.18 13.79 -2.85
N LEU A 96 7.29 12.45 -2.90
CA LEU A 96 7.03 11.71 -4.12
C LEU A 96 5.55 11.68 -4.50
N VAL A 97 4.64 11.53 -3.53
CA VAL A 97 3.19 11.58 -3.77
C VAL A 97 2.79 12.95 -4.33
N ASP A 98 3.32 14.02 -3.75
CA ASP A 98 3.05 15.39 -4.18
C ASP A 98 3.64 15.66 -5.57
N PHE A 99 4.89 15.24 -5.82
CA PHE A 99 5.52 15.35 -7.14
C PHE A 99 4.72 14.64 -8.23
N ILE A 100 4.26 13.40 -7.97
CA ILE A 100 3.43 12.65 -8.91
C ILE A 100 2.11 13.39 -9.19
N ALA A 101 1.51 14.01 -8.17
CA ALA A 101 0.26 14.76 -8.31
C ALA A 101 0.39 16.00 -9.21
N GLU A 102 1.59 16.53 -9.38
CA GLU A 102 1.88 17.71 -10.21
C GLU A 102 2.25 17.36 -11.66
N LEU A 103 2.43 16.08 -11.99
CA LEU A 103 2.81 15.67 -13.34
C LEU A 103 1.67 15.94 -14.35
N PRO A 104 1.95 16.62 -15.48
CA PRO A 104 1.00 16.74 -16.57
C PRO A 104 0.89 15.38 -17.27
N TRP A 105 -0.30 14.79 -17.24
CA TRP A 105 -0.63 13.51 -17.88
C TRP A 105 -0.50 13.52 -19.41
#